data_AF-A0A2V6Y4I0-F1
#
_entry.id   AF-A0A2V6Y4I0-F1
#
_cell.length_a   1.000
_cell.length_b   1.000
_cell.length_c   1.000
_cell.angle_alpha   90.00
_cell.angle_beta   90.00
_cell.angle_gamma   90.00
#
_symmetry.space_group_name_H-M   'P 1'
#
loop_
_entity.id
_entity.type
_entity.pdbx_description
1 polymer ?
#
loop_
_entity_poly.entity_id
_entity_poly.type
_entity_poly.pdbx_seq_one_letter_code
_entity_poly.pdbx_strand_id
1 'polypeptide(L)'
;MSGLPSSAARRALVTVALLAALGGCGRQFWNKPGASLEDFNRDSAACAKEASPQYGIIIAEQYRACLRGRGWTRAAQQEPPPPGWHRGIE
;
A
#
# COMPACT_ATOMS: atom_id res chain seq x y z
N MET A 1 1.14 35.37 26.15
CA MET A 1 0.22 36.10 25.26
C MET A 1 0.27 35.45 23.89
N SER A 2 -0.57 34.45 23.65
CA SER A 2 -0.63 33.78 22.34
C SER A 2 -1.62 34.55 21.48
N GLY A 3 -1.11 35.39 20.57
CA GLY A 3 -1.96 36.09 19.60
C GLY A 3 -2.75 35.08 18.78
N LEU A 4 -4.08 35.20 18.76
CA LEU A 4 -4.92 34.35 17.92
C LEU A 4 -4.56 34.62 16.45
N PRO A 5 -4.32 33.57 15.64
CA PRO A 5 -3.95 33.74 14.24
C PRO A 5 -5.07 34.47 13.50
N SER A 6 -4.68 35.45 12.67
CA SER A 6 -5.59 36.20 11.79
C SER A 6 -6.44 35.25 10.95
N SER A 7 -7.64 35.70 10.56
CA SER A 7 -8.60 34.91 9.77
C SER A 7 -7.98 34.30 8.50
N ALA A 8 -7.02 34.99 7.88
CA ALA A 8 -6.27 34.48 6.74
C ALA A 8 -5.32 33.32 7.11
N ALA A 9 -4.62 33.42 8.24
CA ALA A 9 -3.72 32.37 8.74
C ALA A 9 -4.49 31.13 9.19
N ARG A 10 -5.68 31.30 9.80
CA ARG A 10 -6.59 30.18 10.09
C ARG A 10 -7.06 29.47 8.83
N ARG A 11 -7.46 30.22 7.80
CA ARG A 11 -7.85 29.63 6.51
C ARG A 11 -6.70 28.87 5.86
N ALA A 12 -5.49 29.44 5.86
CA ALA A 12 -4.31 28.77 5.33
C ALA A 12 -3.99 27.45 6.06
N LEU A 13 -4.07 27.44 7.40
CA LEU A 13 -3.86 26.22 8.20
C LEU A 13 -4.91 25.15 7.90
N VAL A 14 -6.18 25.53 7.76
CA VAL A 14 -7.26 24.60 7.40
C VAL A 14 -7.04 24.02 6.00
N THR A 15 -6.65 24.84 5.03
CA THR A 15 -6.36 24.37 3.66
C THR A 15 -5.16 23.42 3.63
N VAL A 16 -4.08 23.73 4.36
CA VAL A 16 -2.90 22.84 4.46
C VAL A 16 -3.25 21.52 5.15
N ALA A 17 -4.04 21.56 6.22
CA ALA A 17 -4.51 20.35 6.89
C ALA A 17 -5.40 19.48 6.00
N LEU A 18 -6.28 20.09 5.21
CA LEU A 18 -7.10 19.39 4.21
C LEU A 18 -6.24 18.77 3.10
N LEU A 19 -5.25 19.49 2.58
CA LEU A 19 -4.33 18.97 1.57
C LEU A 19 -3.45 17.83 2.11
N ALA A 20 -3.01 17.91 3.36
CA ALA A 20 -2.27 16.82 4.02
C ALA A 20 -3.16 15.59 4.26
N ALA A 21 -4.44 15.78 4.60
CA ALA A 21 -5.41 14.69 4.73
C ALA A 21 -5.73 14.00 3.38
N LEU A 22 -5.52 14.69 2.26
CA LEU A 22 -5.62 14.14 0.91
C LEU A 22 -4.32 13.44 0.45
N GLY A 23 -3.22 13.57 1.20
CA GLY A 23 -1.91 13.01 0.88
C GLY A 23 -1.83 11.50 1.13
N GLY A 24 -2.25 10.70 0.16
CA GLY A 24 -1.99 9.26 0.15
C GLY A 24 -0.51 8.96 -0.17
N CYS A 25 0.41 9.15 0.77
CA CYS A 25 1.83 8.81 0.59
C CYS A 25 2.16 7.35 0.96
N GLY A 26 1.14 6.51 1.11
CA GLY A 26 1.33 5.09 1.43
C GLY A 26 1.51 4.26 0.17
N ARG A 27 2.58 3.48 0.09
CA ARG A 27 2.75 2.47 -0.95
C ARG A 27 1.97 1.21 -0.57
N GLN A 28 1.55 0.40 -1.55
CA GLN A 28 0.77 -0.79 -1.26
C GLN A 28 1.69 -1.95 -0.86
N PHE A 29 1.32 -2.64 0.21
CA PHE A 29 2.05 -3.79 0.74
C PHE A 29 1.09 -4.92 1.05
N TRP A 30 1.66 -6.12 1.21
CA TRP A 30 0.97 -7.34 1.56
C TRP A 30 1.38 -7.85 2.92
N ASN A 31 0.41 -8.32 3.72
CA ASN A 31 0.65 -8.98 4.99
C ASN A 31 -0.22 -10.24 5.12
N LYS A 32 0.31 -11.25 5.79
CA LYS A 32 -0.44 -12.43 6.22
C LYS A 32 0.05 -12.82 7.62
N PRO A 33 -0.84 -12.95 8.63
CA PRO A 33 -0.42 -13.29 9.98
C PRO A 33 0.40 -14.58 10.03
N GLY A 34 1.57 -14.52 10.67
CA GLY A 34 2.48 -15.65 10.81
C GLY A 34 3.26 -16.04 9.55
N ALA A 35 3.06 -15.36 8.41
CA ALA A 35 3.81 -15.64 7.20
C ALA A 35 5.16 -14.91 7.18
N SER A 36 6.16 -15.57 6.62
CA SER A 36 7.50 -15.02 6.41
C SER A 36 7.63 -14.33 5.05
N LEU A 37 8.76 -13.65 4.84
CA LEU A 37 9.14 -13.13 3.52
C LEU A 37 9.30 -14.27 2.49
N GLU A 38 9.77 -15.45 2.91
CA GLU A 38 9.89 -16.60 2.02
C GLU A 38 8.52 -17.09 1.55
N ASP A 39 7.53 -17.13 2.45
CA ASP A 39 6.15 -17.45 2.10
C ASP A 39 5.57 -16.46 1.11
N PHE A 40 5.83 -15.16 1.33
CA PHE A 40 5.42 -14.12 0.40
C PHE A 40 6.05 -14.32 -0.98
N ASN A 41 7.36 -14.55 -1.04
CA ASN A 41 8.07 -14.71 -2.31
C ASN A 41 7.56 -15.93 -3.09
N ARG A 42 7.32 -17.05 -2.41
CA ARG A 42 6.78 -18.28 -3.01
C ARG A 42 5.38 -18.06 -3.58
N ASP A 43 4.48 -17.45 -2.81
CA ASP A 43 3.11 -17.19 -3.25
C ASP A 43 3.06 -16.12 -4.35
N SER A 44 3.84 -15.05 -4.21
CA SER A 44 3.95 -13.96 -5.18
C SER A 44 4.43 -14.47 -6.54
N ALA A 45 5.48 -15.31 -6.57
CA ALA A 45 6.00 -15.89 -7.81
C ALA A 45 4.97 -16.80 -8.51
N ALA A 46 4.27 -17.64 -7.73
CA ALA A 46 3.22 -18.49 -8.28
C ALA A 46 2.05 -17.66 -8.86
N CYS A 47 1.57 -16.66 -8.11
CA CYS A 47 0.53 -15.76 -8.57
C CYS A 47 0.95 -14.92 -9.78
N ALA A 48 2.22 -14.50 -9.88
CA ALA A 48 2.74 -13.78 -11.04
C ALA A 48 2.72 -14.65 -12.30
N LYS A 49 3.03 -15.94 -12.17
CA LYS A 49 2.95 -16.91 -13.27
C LYS A 49 1.52 -17.12 -13.73
N GLU A 50 0.58 -17.29 -12.80
CA GLU A 50 -0.86 -17.43 -13.10
C GLU A 50 -1.43 -16.17 -13.77
N ALA A 51 -0.99 -14.99 -13.32
CA ALA A 51 -1.44 -13.70 -13.83
C ALA A 51 -0.77 -13.28 -15.16
N SER A 52 0.11 -14.11 -15.72
CA SER A 52 0.84 -13.83 -16.96
C SER A 52 0.43 -14.82 -18.06
N PRO A 53 -0.76 -14.66 -18.66
CA PRO A 53 -1.29 -15.62 -19.62
C PRO A 53 -0.50 -15.62 -20.94
N GLN A 54 0.17 -14.51 -21.29
CA GLN A 54 1.04 -14.41 -22.47
C GLN A 54 2.18 -13.40 -22.28
N TYR A 55 3.35 -13.71 -22.84
CA TYR A 55 4.50 -12.80 -23.01
C TYR A 55 5.04 -12.08 -21.75
N GLY A 56 4.86 -12.64 -20.55
CA GLY A 56 5.43 -12.04 -19.34
C GLY A 56 4.68 -10.80 -18.84
N ILE A 57 3.54 -10.45 -19.45
CA ILE A 57 2.71 -9.33 -19.01
C ILE A 57 1.84 -9.79 -17.84
N ILE A 58 2.10 -9.25 -16.67
CA ILE A 58 1.33 -9.56 -15.46
C ILE A 58 0.06 -8.71 -15.43
N ILE A 59 -1.09 -9.37 -15.44
CA ILE A 59 -2.40 -8.72 -15.25
C ILE A 59 -2.57 -8.47 -13.75
N ALA A 60 -2.32 -7.23 -13.33
CA ALA A 60 -2.25 -6.84 -11.91
C ALA A 60 -3.48 -7.25 -11.08
N GLU A 61 -4.69 -7.21 -11.66
CA GLU A 61 -5.91 -7.65 -10.97
C GLU A 61 -5.92 -9.15 -10.67
N GLN A 62 -5.43 -9.98 -11.59
CA GLN A 62 -5.34 -11.43 -11.39
C GLN A 62 -4.27 -11.78 -10.34
N TYR A 63 -3.13 -11.09 -10.37
CA TYR A 63 -2.09 -11.21 -9.36
C TYR A 63 -2.63 -10.86 -7.96
N ARG A 64 -3.32 -9.72 -7.83
CA ARG A 64 -3.95 -9.27 -6.58
C ARG A 64 -5.06 -10.21 -6.12
N ALA A 65 -5.85 -10.77 -7.03
CA ALA A 65 -6.89 -11.73 -6.70
C ALA A 65 -6.30 -13.05 -6.17
N CYS A 66 -5.26 -13.57 -6.82
CA CYS A 66 -4.57 -14.78 -6.40
C CYS A 66 -3.98 -14.65 -4.99
N LEU A 67 -3.27 -13.55 -4.69
CA LEU A 67 -2.72 -13.32 -3.35
C LEU A 67 -3.79 -13.23 -2.28
N ARG A 68 -4.90 -12.53 -2.55
CA ARG A 68 -6.06 -12.49 -1.64
C ARG A 68 -6.64 -13.90 -1.41
N GLY A 69 -6.78 -14.70 -2.46
CA GLY A 69 -7.22 -16.10 -2.36
C GLY A 69 -6.30 -16.98 -1.51
N ARG A 70 -5.01 -16.63 -1.44
CA ARG A 70 -4.01 -17.28 -0.56
C ARG A 70 -3.96 -16.69 0.86
N GLY A 71 -4.87 -15.77 1.20
CA GLY A 71 -4.99 -15.18 2.54
C GLY A 71 -4.10 -13.97 2.79
N TRP A 72 -3.53 -13.36 1.74
CA TRP A 72 -2.78 -12.11 1.86
C TRP A 72 -3.71 -10.90 1.87
N THR A 73 -3.46 -9.96 2.79
CA THR A 73 -4.17 -8.69 2.90
C THR A 73 -3.33 -7.56 2.31
N ARG A 74 -3.95 -6.69 1.49
CA ARG A 74 -3.28 -5.54 0.88
C ARG A 74 -3.68 -4.24 1.58
N ALA A 75 -2.72 -3.40 1.94
CA ALA A 75 -2.99 -2.08 2.48
C ALA A 75 -1.87 -1.09 2.16
N ALA A 76 -2.20 0.20 2.22
CA ALA A 76 -1.22 1.27 2.13
C ALA A 76 -0.39 1.34 3.43
N GLN A 77 0.94 1.34 3.31
CA GLN A 77 1.86 1.59 4.42
C GLN A 77 2.78 2.75 4.09
N GLN A 78 3.16 3.51 5.11
CA GLN A 78 4.26 4.47 5.00
C GLN A 78 5.58 3.71 4.90
N GLU A 79 6.58 4.31 4.23
CA GLU A 79 7.93 3.74 4.18
C GLU A 79 8.75 4.25 5.38
N PRO A 80 9.49 3.39 6.10
CA PRO A 80 9.54 1.93 5.95
C PRO A 80 8.28 1.26 6.51
N PRO A 81 7.85 0.10 5.95
CA PRO A 81 6.63 -0.53 6.40
C PRO A 81 6.88 -1.27 7.73
N PRO A 82 5.83 -1.58 8.51
CA PRO A 82 5.99 -2.42 9.69
C PRO A 82 6.51 -3.83 9.34
N PRO A 83 7.12 -4.57 10.29
CA PRO A 83 7.55 -5.95 10.06
C PRO A 83 6.42 -6.84 9.54
N GLY A 84 6.74 -7.75 8.62
CA GLY A 84 5.76 -8.66 8.00
C GLY A 84 4.93 -8.04 6.87
N TRP A 85 5.20 -6.81 6.48
CA TRP A 85 4.64 -6.19 5.28
C TRP A 85 5.63 -6.30 4.12
N HIS A 86 5.16 -6.83 2.99
CA HIS A 86 6.01 -7.16 1.84
C HIS A 86 5.55 -6.41 0.58
N ARG A 87 6.51 -5.89 -0.18
CA ARG A 87 6.25 -5.17 -1.42
C ARG A 87 5.99 -6.18 -2.55
N GLY A 88 4.84 -6.05 -3.21
CA GLY A 88 4.47 -6.88 -4.37
C GLY A 88 4.64 -6.17 -5.70
N ILE A 89 4.17 -6.83 -6.76
CA ILE A 89 4.08 -6.28 -8.11
C ILE A 89 2.89 -5.32 -8.16
N GLU A 90 3.09 -4.12 -8.72
CA GLU A 90 2.06 -3.08 -8.88
C GLU A 90 1.40 -3.13 -10.25
#